data_AF-A0AAP4PYP7-F1
#
_entry.id   AF-A0AAP4PYP7-F1
#
_cell.length_a   1.000
_cell.length_b   1.000
_cell.length_c   1.000
_cell.angle_alpha   90.00
_cell.angle_beta   90.00
_cell.angle_gamma   90.00
#
_symmetry.space_group_name_H-M   'P 1'
#
loop_
_entity.id
_entity.type
_entity.pdbx_description
1 polymer ?
#
loop_
_entity_poly.entity_id
_entity_poly.type
_entity_poly.pdbx_seq_one_letter_code
_entity_poly.pdbx_strand_id
1 'polypeptide(L)'
;MLFTNNKKEEYTKYVKDSIYDATWRWKWRKDDIVDLQCYCPKCDSILIYDDSSCNISYTDLAKTDFICEKCDSQIITSIHGGNKKYAANTIKREIQRRIRTQEYKI
;
A
#
# COMPACT_ATOMS: atom_id res chain seq x y z
N MET A 1 -10.72 8.23 31.97
CA MET A 1 -10.77 7.72 30.58
C MET A 1 -9.36 7.27 30.20
N LEU A 2 -9.09 5.96 30.11
CA LEU A 2 -7.74 5.39 29.88
C LEU A 2 -7.70 4.33 28.75
N PHE A 3 -8.64 4.36 27.81
CA PHE A 3 -8.79 3.29 26.81
C PHE A 3 -8.23 3.59 25.40
N THR A 4 -7.58 4.74 25.18
CA THR A 4 -7.08 5.13 23.85
C THR A 4 -5.58 4.93 23.64
N ASN A 5 -4.76 5.01 24.70
CA ASN A 5 -3.30 4.94 24.54
C ASN A 5 -2.78 3.55 24.15
N ASN A 6 -3.35 2.48 24.73
CA ASN A 6 -2.84 1.12 24.51
C ASN A 6 -3.05 0.63 23.06
N LYS A 7 -4.19 0.97 22.45
CA LYS A 7 -4.45 0.66 21.03
C LYS A 7 -3.51 1.42 20.09
N LYS A 8 -3.13 2.64 20.46
CA LYS A 8 -2.26 3.49 19.65
C LYS A 8 -0.85 2.94 19.54
N GLU A 9 -0.30 2.44 20.64
CA GLU A 9 1.03 1.82 20.64
C GLU A 9 1.05 0.49 19.85
N GLU A 10 -0.03 -0.28 19.91
CA GLU A 10 -0.09 -1.60 19.26
C GLU A 10 -0.06 -1.51 17.73
N TYR A 11 -0.89 -0.65 17.12
CA TYR A 11 -0.91 -0.52 15.66
C TYR A 11 0.37 0.13 15.12
N THR A 12 1.11 0.90 15.91
CA THR A 12 2.38 1.50 15.43
C THR A 12 3.47 0.47 15.14
N LYS A 13 3.31 -0.78 15.59
CA LYS A 13 4.18 -1.91 15.22
C LYS A 13 3.77 -2.56 13.89
N TYR A 14 2.56 -2.31 13.41
CA TYR A 14 2.07 -2.75 12.11
C TYR A 14 2.63 -1.82 11.03
N VAL A 15 3.78 -2.22 10.46
CA VAL A 15 4.57 -1.41 9.51
C VAL A 15 4.83 -2.13 8.18
N LYS A 16 4.30 -3.35 8.03
CA LYS A 16 4.43 -4.18 6.84
C LYS A 16 3.20 -5.08 6.72
N ASP A 17 2.70 -5.28 5.51
CA ASP A 17 1.65 -6.26 5.21
C ASP A 17 1.63 -6.64 3.72
N SER A 18 0.99 -7.76 3.39
CA SER A 18 0.60 -8.12 2.04
C SER A 18 -0.80 -7.59 1.72
N ILE A 19 -0.88 -6.72 0.71
CA ILE A 19 -2.12 -6.08 0.25
C ILE A 19 -2.12 -6.11 -1.28
N TYR A 20 -3.17 -6.69 -1.86
CA TYR A 20 -3.29 -6.92 -3.31
C TYR A 20 -2.08 -7.65 -3.91
N ASP A 21 -1.67 -8.76 -3.27
CA ASP A 21 -0.55 -9.63 -3.70
C ASP A 21 0.84 -8.97 -3.75
N ALA A 22 0.97 -7.74 -3.25
CA ALA A 22 2.23 -7.05 -3.10
C ALA A 22 2.56 -6.79 -1.62
N THR A 23 3.87 -6.75 -1.31
CA THR A 23 4.33 -6.41 0.03
C THR A 23 4.42 -4.90 0.18
N TRP A 24 3.71 -4.33 1.14
CA TRP A 24 3.78 -2.91 1.46
C TRP A 24 4.54 -2.70 2.75
N ARG A 25 5.41 -1.69 2.80
CA ARG A 25 6.12 -1.27 4.01
C ARG A 25 5.94 0.23 4.20
N TRP A 26 5.80 0.66 5.44
CA TRP A 26 5.61 2.07 5.79
C TRP A 26 6.19 2.39 7.15
N LYS A 27 6.15 3.67 7.52
CA LYS A 27 6.46 4.15 8.87
C LYS A 27 5.26 4.91 9.42
N TRP A 28 5.19 4.97 10.74
CA TRP A 28 4.25 5.83 11.45
C TRP A 28 4.92 7.14 11.83
N ARG A 29 4.23 8.24 11.55
CA ARG A 29 4.53 9.56 12.12
C ARG A 29 3.28 10.04 12.83
N LYS A 30 3.27 9.92 14.17
CA LYS A 30 2.04 10.08 14.98
C LYS A 30 0.97 9.10 14.48
N ASP A 31 -0.15 9.60 13.98
CA ASP A 31 -1.27 8.80 13.45
C ASP A 31 -1.25 8.69 11.91
N ASP A 32 -0.20 9.21 11.25
CA ASP A 32 -0.07 9.22 9.79
C ASP A 32 0.87 8.13 9.27
N ILE A 33 0.49 7.53 8.14
CA ILE A 33 1.32 6.62 7.35
C ILE A 33 2.22 7.45 6.43
N VAL A 34 3.54 7.30 6.60
CA VAL A 34 4.59 7.95 5.80
C VAL A 34 5.54 6.91 5.21
N ASP A 35 6.34 7.31 4.22
CA ASP A 35 7.31 6.44 3.53
C ASP A 35 6.71 5.12 3.02
N LEU A 36 5.43 5.14 2.59
CA LEU A 36 4.76 3.96 2.05
C LEU A 36 5.40 3.55 0.73
N GLN A 37 5.88 2.32 0.67
CA GLN A 37 6.58 1.74 -0.47
C GLN A 37 6.08 0.33 -0.76
N CYS A 38 6.05 -0.02 -2.04
CA CYS A 38 5.65 -1.34 -2.54
C CYS A 38 6.89 -2.16 -2.88
N TYR A 39 6.90 -3.43 -2.46
CA TYR A 39 8.02 -4.36 -2.56
C TYR A 39 7.56 -5.64 -3.25
N CYS A 40 8.44 -6.20 -4.07
CA CYS A 40 8.23 -7.51 -4.67
C CYS A 40 8.18 -8.58 -3.57
N PRO A 41 7.12 -9.40 -3.48
CA PRO A 41 7.07 -10.49 -2.51
C PRO A 41 8.10 -11.60 -2.78
N LYS A 42 8.64 -11.68 -4.01
CA LYS A 42 9.59 -12.74 -4.41
C LYS A 42 11.04 -12.39 -4.08
N CYS A 43 11.49 -11.20 -4.45
CA CYS A 43 12.92 -10.81 -4.35
C CYS A 43 13.19 -9.59 -3.47
N ASP A 44 12.16 -9.08 -2.79
CA ASP A 44 12.21 -7.95 -1.85
C ASP A 44 12.77 -6.63 -2.41
N SER A 45 12.79 -6.46 -3.74
CA SER A 45 13.11 -5.16 -4.35
C SER A 45 11.93 -4.22 -4.30
N ILE A 46 12.20 -2.92 -4.17
CA ILE A 46 11.19 -1.87 -4.35
C ILE A 46 10.65 -1.98 -5.79
N LEU A 47 9.32 -1.95 -5.93
CA LEU A 47 8.66 -1.97 -7.23
C LEU A 47 8.66 -0.56 -7.83
N ILE A 48 8.95 -0.49 -9.13
CA ILE A 48 8.65 0.71 -9.92
C ILE A 48 7.14 0.75 -10.20
N TYR A 49 6.67 1.88 -10.71
CA TYR A 49 5.26 2.05 -11.05
C TYR A 49 5.09 2.61 -12.46
N ASP A 50 4.02 2.20 -13.13
CA ASP A 50 3.54 2.79 -14.38
C ASP A 50 2.08 3.23 -14.18
N ASP A 51 1.84 4.54 -14.24
CA ASP A 51 0.51 5.15 -14.21
C ASP A 51 0.18 5.92 -15.50
N SER A 52 0.87 5.59 -16.60
CA SER A 52 0.68 6.23 -17.91
C SER A 52 -0.77 6.14 -18.40
N SER A 53 -1.50 5.07 -18.06
CA SER A 53 -2.92 4.92 -18.41
C SER A 53 -3.84 5.93 -17.71
N CYS A 54 -3.36 6.65 -16.69
CA CYS A 54 -4.14 7.66 -15.98
C CYS A 54 -4.21 9.01 -16.69
N ASN A 55 -3.49 9.16 -17.81
CA ASN A 55 -3.51 10.38 -18.64
C ASN A 55 -4.64 10.40 -19.67
N ILE A 56 -5.49 9.37 -19.71
CA ILE A 56 -6.62 9.28 -20.64
C ILE A 56 -7.92 9.72 -19.97
N SER A 57 -8.88 10.22 -20.76
CA SER A 57 -10.18 10.71 -20.29
C SER A 57 -11.11 9.62 -19.76
N TYR A 58 -10.80 8.34 -20.01
CA TYR A 58 -11.60 7.20 -19.59
C TYR A 58 -11.13 6.69 -18.22
N THR A 59 -11.80 7.16 -17.17
CA THR A 59 -11.45 6.84 -15.76
C THR A 59 -11.50 5.35 -15.44
N ASP A 60 -12.32 4.57 -16.15
CA ASP A 60 -12.49 3.14 -15.89
C ASP A 60 -11.27 2.29 -16.31
N LEU A 61 -10.41 2.86 -17.16
CA LEU A 61 -9.16 2.24 -17.61
C LEU A 61 -7.94 2.77 -16.85
N ALA A 62 -8.12 3.78 -16.01
CA ALA A 62 -7.04 4.37 -15.22
C ALA A 62 -6.57 3.37 -14.16
N LYS A 63 -5.28 3.04 -14.18
CA LYS A 63 -4.65 2.16 -13.21
C LYS A 63 -3.20 2.56 -12.98
N THR A 64 -2.65 2.09 -11.87
CA THR A 64 -1.22 2.11 -11.57
C THR A 64 -0.74 0.68 -11.46
N ASP A 65 0.15 0.27 -12.36
CA ASP A 65 0.83 -1.02 -12.31
C ASP A 65 2.09 -0.91 -11.45
N PHE A 66 2.34 -1.89 -10.59
CA PHE A 66 3.57 -2.01 -9.80
C PHE A 66 4.41 -3.17 -10.33
N ILE A 67 5.62 -2.86 -10.78
CA ILE A 67 6.43 -3.75 -11.63
C ILE A 67 7.74 -4.08 -10.94
N CYS A 68 8.15 -5.35 -10.99
CA CYS A 68 9.43 -5.80 -10.47
C CYS A 68 10.47 -5.94 -11.58
N GLU A 69 11.43 -5.02 -11.67
CA GLU A 69 12.50 -5.08 -12.67
C GLU A 69 13.47 -6.26 -12.46
N LYS A 70 13.53 -6.83 -11.24
CA LYS A 70 14.39 -7.99 -10.94
C LYS A 70 13.74 -9.35 -11.21
N CYS A 71 12.43 -9.38 -11.46
CA CYS A 71 11.68 -10.59 -11.77
C CYS A 71 11.11 -10.49 -13.18
N ASP A 72 11.99 -10.33 -14.17
CA ASP A 72 11.65 -10.27 -15.60
C ASP A 72 10.62 -9.18 -15.94
N SER A 73 10.67 -8.04 -15.23
CA SER A 73 9.72 -6.93 -15.39
C SER A 73 8.26 -7.34 -15.22
N GLN A 74 7.99 -8.35 -14.38
CA GLN A 74 6.64 -8.81 -14.09
C GLN A 74 5.83 -7.73 -13.34
N ILE A 75 4.58 -7.51 -13.78
CA ILE A 75 3.57 -6.77 -13.02
C ILE A 75 3.20 -7.62 -11.80
N ILE A 76 3.49 -7.10 -10.61
CA ILE A 76 3.17 -7.76 -9.33
C ILE A 76 1.74 -7.47 -8.93
N THR A 77 1.30 -6.23 -9.08
CA THR A 77 -0.08 -5.81 -8.76
C THR A 77 -0.49 -4.59 -9.56
N SER A 78 -1.80 -4.39 -9.71
CA SER A 78 -2.41 -3.26 -10.40
C SER A 78 -3.49 -2.65 -9.53
N ILE A 79 -3.39 -1.33 -9.27
CA ILE A 79 -4.42 -0.60 -8.54
C ILE A 79 -5.24 0.24 -9.51
N HIS A 80 -6.51 -0.12 -9.67
CA HIS A 80 -7.45 0.58 -10.55
C HIS A 80 -7.99 1.87 -9.92
N GLY A 81 -8.38 2.81 -10.75
CA GLY A 81 -9.09 4.04 -10.38
C GLY A 81 -8.21 5.29 -10.31
N GLY A 82 -6.91 5.20 -10.57
CA GLY A 82 -6.07 6.40 -10.67
C GLY A 82 -4.57 6.16 -10.58
N ASN A 83 -3.85 7.29 -10.54
CA ASN A 83 -2.39 7.38 -10.57
C ASN A 83 -1.73 6.92 -9.25
N LYS A 84 -0.39 7.02 -9.18
CA LYS A 84 0.36 6.59 -7.98
C LYS A 84 -0.16 7.20 -6.67
N LYS A 85 -0.57 8.47 -6.68
CA LYS A 85 -1.10 9.14 -5.46
C LYS A 85 -2.43 8.51 -5.06
N TYR A 86 -3.30 8.23 -6.02
CA TYR A 86 -4.54 7.49 -5.77
C TYR A 86 -4.24 6.10 -5.22
N ALA A 87 -3.36 5.35 -5.87
CA ALA A 87 -2.98 3.99 -5.45
C ALA A 87 -2.44 3.97 -4.01
N ALA A 88 -1.51 4.88 -3.67
CA ALA A 88 -0.98 5.01 -2.31
C ALA A 88 -2.08 5.32 -1.28
N ASN A 89 -3.04 6.20 -1.62
CA ASN A 89 -4.16 6.51 -0.74
C ASN A 89 -5.13 5.31 -0.57
N THR A 90 -5.32 4.50 -1.60
CA THR A 90 -6.08 3.25 -1.53
C THR A 90 -5.45 2.28 -0.54
N ILE A 91 -4.13 2.09 -0.60
CA ILE A 91 -3.41 1.24 0.36
C ILE A 91 -3.50 1.80 1.78
N LYS A 92 -3.34 3.12 1.98
CA LYS A 92 -3.52 3.74 3.30
C LYS A 92 -4.90 3.48 3.90
N ARG A 93 -5.95 3.59 3.09
CA ARG A 93 -7.33 3.29 3.53
C ARG A 93 -7.49 1.82 3.92
N GLU A 94 -6.86 0.91 3.19
CA GLU A 94 -6.91 -0.52 3.51
C GLU A 94 -6.15 -0.84 4.81
N ILE A 95 -4.98 -0.24 5.04
CA ILE A 95 -4.25 -0.33 6.31
C ILE A 95 -5.14 0.17 7.46
N GLN A 96 -5.78 1.33 7.30
CA GLN A 96 -6.69 1.89 8.29
C GLN A 96 -7.92 1.00 8.53
N ARG A 97 -8.46 0.36 7.48
CA ARG A 97 -9.56 -0.61 7.57
C ARG A 97 -9.13 -1.81 8.43
N ARG A 98 -7.98 -2.41 8.15
CA ARG A 98 -7.42 -3.55 8.90
C ARG A 98 -7.14 -3.19 10.36
N ILE A 99 -6.70 -1.96 10.65
CA ILE A 99 -6.56 -1.45 12.03
C ILE A 99 -7.92 -1.41 12.73
N ARG A 100 -8.95 -0.87 12.06
CA ARG A 100 -10.31 -0.76 12.62
C ARG A 100 -10.96 -2.12 12.84
N THR A 101 -10.73 -3.09 11.96
CA THR A 101 -11.25 -4.46 12.08
C THR A 101 -10.34 -5.40 12.86
N GLN A 102 -9.18 -4.93 13.33
CA GLN A 102 -8.16 -5.70 14.04
C GLN A 102 -7.51 -6.84 13.25
N GLU A 103 -7.68 -6.88 11.92
CA GLU A 103 -7.05 -7.85 11.01
C GLU A 103 -5.52 -7.73 10.95
N TYR A 104 -4.95 -6.62 11.41
CA TYR A 104 -3.50 -6.42 11.45
C TYR A 104 -2.77 -7.25 12.52
N LYS A 105 -3.51 -7.90 13.42
CA LYS A 105 -2.98 -8.66 14.56
C LYS A 105 -2.72 -10.15 14.23
N ILE A 106 -2.97 -10.55 12.99
CA ILE A 106 -2.88 -11.94 12.52
C ILE A 106 -1.42 -12.33 12.32
#